data_AF-A0A1T5BYC8-F1
#
_entry.id   AF-A0A1T5BYC8-F1
#
_cell.length_a   1.000
_cell.length_b   1.000
_cell.length_c   1.000
_cell.angle_alpha   90.00
_cell.angle_beta   90.00
_cell.angle_gamma   90.00
#
_symmetry.space_group_name_H-M   'P 1'
#
loop_
_entity.id
_entity.type
_entity.pdbx_description
1 polymer ?
#
loop_
_entity_poly.entity_id
_entity_poly.type
_entity_poly.pdbx_seq_one_letter_code
_entity_poly.pdbx_strand_id
1 'polypeptide(L)'
;MINKVEIIIFALFFSTFSFNQKSSSVFIKYSSLVQKGESLVLEDNFKKALHYYNVAFQTCTPLASDCFTAMQLAAVNNNSKLFKKFMIKGFQVGLKKVDLIKDSLLYSYFNKKKLNDFAEVKYRKNQFKYEKGLNPFLVDTLNKLSSIDNRYKTMYLDSLARVDTLNRNIYEKIYDSIVSNLVENSLMPLIEKYGFPGQRLTGVAKVGQINDPYNYSFSNNKALFILLHYYSNPKTCEYNSLFKNEVFKGNMRPEVFASIMDFQFKYGKDAYCKAKPYNQWHKSEDSAEFEIINERRRQIGLASFQDEEEKYKRGLNICYKYDNRVYKHIRLFYWCG
;
A
#
# COMPACT_ATOMS: atom_id res chain seq x y z
N MET A 1 39.71 -63.67 20.77
CA MET A 1 39.68 -62.95 19.48
C MET A 1 38.76 -61.76 19.63
N ILE A 2 39.33 -60.56 19.44
CA ILE A 2 38.72 -59.26 19.71
C ILE A 2 37.92 -58.85 18.47
N ASN A 3 36.60 -58.76 18.57
CA ASN A 3 35.78 -58.13 17.54
C ASN A 3 35.54 -56.67 17.95
N LYS A 4 36.35 -55.78 17.36
CA LYS A 4 36.06 -54.35 17.23
C LYS A 4 34.91 -54.22 16.22
N VAL A 5 33.81 -53.61 16.61
CA VAL A 5 32.81 -53.09 15.67
C VAL A 5 32.60 -51.62 16.00
N GLU A 6 32.79 -50.83 14.96
CA GLU A 6 32.98 -49.39 14.93
C GLU A 6 31.68 -48.65 15.27
N ILE A 7 31.76 -47.74 16.25
CA ILE A 7 30.69 -46.80 16.55
C ILE A 7 30.82 -45.65 15.54
N ILE A 8 29.97 -45.66 14.51
CA ILE A 8 29.81 -44.54 13.58
C ILE A 8 29.03 -43.44 14.29
N ILE A 9 29.74 -42.44 14.82
CA ILE A 9 29.16 -41.22 15.36
C ILE A 9 28.74 -40.34 14.17
N PHE A 10 27.45 -40.37 13.84
CA PHE A 10 26.83 -39.43 12.91
C PHE A 10 26.81 -38.05 13.57
N ALA A 11 27.87 -37.27 13.34
CA ALA A 11 27.91 -35.87 13.72
C ALA A 11 26.86 -35.11 12.89
N LEU A 12 25.69 -34.91 13.49
CA LEU A 12 24.69 -33.94 13.06
C LEU A 12 25.38 -32.57 13.03
N PHE A 13 25.91 -32.21 11.85
CA PHE A 13 26.18 -30.83 11.47
C PHE A 13 24.83 -30.11 11.46
N PHE A 14 24.38 -29.66 12.64
CA PHE A 14 23.50 -28.52 12.76
C PHE A 14 24.29 -27.33 12.22
N SER A 15 24.30 -27.18 10.91
CA SER A 15 24.55 -25.90 10.27
C SER A 15 23.46 -24.97 10.80
N THR A 16 23.77 -24.25 11.86
CA THR A 16 23.09 -23.02 12.21
C THR A 16 23.26 -22.12 10.99
N PHE A 17 22.28 -22.19 10.09
CA PHE A 17 22.01 -21.12 9.14
C PHE A 17 21.68 -19.90 9.99
N SER A 18 22.73 -19.23 10.46
CA SER A 18 22.68 -17.85 10.85
C SER A 18 22.35 -17.10 9.57
N PHE A 19 21.05 -17.07 9.24
CA PHE A 19 20.48 -16.07 8.38
C PHE A 19 20.85 -14.76 9.03
N ASN A 20 21.97 -14.20 8.56
CA ASN A 20 22.39 -12.85 8.82
C ASN A 20 21.25 -12.01 8.25
N GLN A 21 20.25 -11.72 9.08
CA GLN A 21 19.15 -10.81 8.75
C GLN A 21 19.82 -9.45 8.55
N LYS A 22 20.28 -9.23 7.31
CA LYS A 22 20.52 -7.91 6.73
C LYS A 22 19.43 -7.04 7.30
N SER A 23 19.81 -6.04 8.11
CA SER A 23 18.88 -5.30 8.95
C SER A 23 17.64 -4.96 8.14
N SER A 24 16.52 -5.62 8.47
CA SER A 24 15.26 -5.38 7.75
C SER A 24 15.01 -3.88 7.84
N SER A 25 14.78 -3.21 6.70
CA SER A 25 14.53 -1.77 6.71
C SER A 25 13.48 -1.42 7.76
N VAL A 26 13.67 -0.28 8.43
CA VAL A 26 12.74 0.28 9.40
C VAL A 26 11.30 0.31 8.84
N PHE A 27 11.15 0.58 7.55
CA PHE A 27 9.83 0.62 6.91
C PHE A 27 9.26 -0.78 6.61
N ILE A 28 10.10 -1.77 6.32
CA ILE A 28 9.65 -3.17 6.21
C ILE A 28 9.13 -3.65 7.56
N LYS A 29 9.87 -3.38 8.64
CA LYS A 29 9.41 -3.67 10.01
C LYS A 29 8.11 -2.95 10.35
N TYR A 30 8.00 -1.66 10.00
CA TYR A 30 6.75 -0.90 10.12
C TYR A 30 5.59 -1.61 9.42
N SER A 31 5.77 -1.96 8.15
CA SER A 31 4.72 -2.57 7.33
C SER A 31 4.31 -3.93 7.87
N SER A 32 5.27 -4.78 8.25
CA SER A 32 4.97 -6.08 8.87
C SER A 32 4.16 -5.95 10.17
N LEU A 33 4.47 -4.95 10.99
CA LEU A 33 3.71 -4.70 12.23
C LEU A 33 2.30 -4.20 11.96
N VAL A 34 2.11 -3.33 10.97
CA VAL A 34 0.77 -2.90 10.52
C VAL A 34 -0.01 -4.10 10.01
N GLN A 35 0.56 -4.88 9.10
CA GLN A 35 -0.07 -6.07 8.52
C GLN A 35 -0.51 -7.07 9.59
N LYS A 36 0.33 -7.33 10.60
CA LYS A 36 -0.04 -8.16 11.76
C LYS A 36 -1.16 -7.56 12.60
N GLY A 37 -1.17 -6.23 12.76
CA GLY A 37 -2.28 -5.52 13.40
C GLY A 37 -3.59 -5.69 12.64
N GLU A 38 -3.56 -5.69 11.31
CA GLU A 38 -4.73 -5.89 10.46
C GLU A 38 -5.26 -7.32 10.50
N SER A 39 -4.40 -8.35 10.48
CA SER A 39 -4.84 -9.74 10.66
C SER A 39 -5.55 -9.92 12.01
N LEU A 40 -5.06 -9.28 13.08
CA LEU A 40 -5.73 -9.27 14.39
C LEU A 40 -7.07 -8.54 14.39
N VAL A 41 -7.33 -7.65 13.42
CA VAL A 41 -8.67 -7.06 13.22
C VAL A 41 -9.63 -8.06 12.59
N LEU A 42 -9.15 -8.99 11.75
CA LEU A 42 -9.97 -10.09 11.22
C LEU A 42 -10.43 -11.03 12.34
N GLU A 43 -9.56 -11.25 13.33
CA GLU A 43 -9.82 -12.07 14.51
C GLU A 43 -10.60 -11.33 15.63
N ASP A 44 -11.11 -10.12 15.36
CA ASP A 44 -11.73 -9.22 16.35
C ASP A 44 -10.87 -8.93 17.61
N ASN A 45 -9.55 -9.14 17.51
CA ASN A 45 -8.59 -8.94 18.60
C ASN A 45 -8.09 -7.49 18.66
N PHE A 46 -9.02 -6.55 18.86
CA PHE A 46 -8.75 -5.12 18.74
C PHE A 46 -7.72 -4.60 19.73
N LYS A 47 -7.60 -5.20 20.91
CA LYS A 47 -6.61 -4.79 21.92
C LYS A 47 -5.18 -5.12 21.47
N LYS A 48 -4.96 -6.33 20.93
CA LYS A 48 -3.65 -6.70 20.37
C LYS A 48 -3.38 -5.94 19.08
N ALA A 49 -4.37 -5.77 18.20
CA ALA A 49 -4.22 -4.95 17.00
C ALA A 49 -3.76 -3.51 17.34
N LEU A 50 -4.40 -2.88 18.32
CA LEU A 50 -4.02 -1.55 18.82
C LEU A 50 -2.57 -1.49 19.33
N HIS A 51 -2.11 -2.55 20.00
CA HIS A 51 -0.72 -2.66 20.43
C HIS A 51 0.24 -2.67 19.24
N TYR A 52 -0.01 -3.49 18.21
CA TYR A 52 0.83 -3.56 17.01
C TYR A 52 0.91 -2.23 16.27
N TYR A 53 -0.20 -1.52 16.08
CA TYR A 53 -0.18 -0.16 15.51
C TYR A 53 0.64 0.81 16.37
N ASN A 54 0.52 0.75 17.69
CA ASN A 54 1.30 1.62 18.57
C ASN A 54 2.81 1.34 18.47
N VAL A 55 3.21 0.07 18.36
CA VAL A 55 4.62 -0.32 18.15
C VAL A 55 5.10 0.08 16.75
N ALA A 56 4.30 -0.14 15.71
CA ALA A 56 4.61 0.30 14.34
C ALA A 56 4.88 1.81 14.31
N PHE A 57 4.06 2.61 14.98
CA PHE A 57 4.18 4.06 14.95
C PHE A 57 5.39 4.61 15.74
N GLN A 58 6.14 3.73 16.41
CA GLN A 58 7.43 4.05 17.03
C GLN A 58 8.61 3.79 16.09
N THR A 59 8.44 3.02 15.00
CA THR A 59 9.54 2.69 14.09
C THR A 59 9.79 3.83 13.08
N CYS A 60 8.74 4.38 12.47
CA CYS A 60 8.85 5.51 11.54
C CYS A 60 7.57 6.37 11.51
N THR A 61 7.58 7.44 10.71
CA THR A 61 6.37 8.22 10.40
C THR A 61 5.35 7.30 9.72
N PRO A 62 4.11 7.20 10.22
CA PRO A 62 3.10 6.29 9.68
C PRO A 62 2.45 6.82 8.39
N LEU A 63 1.65 5.98 7.74
CA LEU A 63 0.78 6.40 6.63
C LEU A 63 -0.56 6.95 7.16
N ALA A 64 -1.30 7.64 6.29
CA ALA A 64 -2.57 8.27 6.68
C ALA A 64 -3.67 7.24 6.93
N SER A 65 -3.77 6.23 6.06
CA SER A 65 -4.66 5.07 6.24
C SER A 65 -4.46 4.42 7.60
N ASP A 66 -3.20 4.19 7.95
CA ASP A 66 -2.84 3.45 9.16
C ASP A 66 -3.17 4.27 10.40
N CYS A 67 -2.98 5.60 10.35
CA CYS A 67 -3.39 6.50 11.44
C CYS A 67 -4.91 6.48 11.65
N PHE A 68 -5.67 6.42 10.56
CA PHE A 68 -7.12 6.36 10.60
C PHE A 68 -7.59 5.07 11.26
N THR A 69 -7.08 3.92 10.83
CA THR A 69 -7.37 2.60 11.42
C THR A 69 -6.95 2.55 12.90
N ALA A 70 -5.78 3.07 13.25
CA ALA A 70 -5.30 3.12 14.63
C ALA A 70 -6.20 3.98 15.55
N MET A 71 -6.75 5.08 15.04
CA MET A 71 -7.75 5.88 15.78
C MET A 71 -9.04 5.08 16.03
N GLN A 72 -9.53 4.34 15.04
CA GLN A 72 -10.72 3.50 15.21
C GLN A 72 -10.48 2.41 16.26
N LEU A 73 -9.33 1.74 16.20
CA LEU A 73 -8.90 0.77 17.21
C LEU A 73 -8.84 1.39 18.61
N ALA A 74 -8.27 2.59 18.74
CA ALA A 74 -8.21 3.28 20.02
C ALA A 74 -9.60 3.68 20.54
N ALA A 75 -10.52 4.07 19.65
CA ALA A 75 -11.90 4.40 20.00
C ALA A 75 -12.67 3.16 20.49
N VAL A 76 -12.58 2.02 19.78
CA VAL A 76 -13.20 0.74 20.17
C VAL A 76 -12.69 0.28 21.53
N ASN A 77 -11.38 0.44 21.79
CA ASN A 77 -10.78 0.12 23.09
C ASN A 77 -10.95 1.23 24.16
N ASN A 78 -11.72 2.29 23.87
CA ASN A 78 -11.93 3.44 24.76
C ASN A 78 -10.63 4.10 25.29
N ASN A 79 -9.54 4.02 24.52
CA ASN A 79 -8.22 4.53 24.90
C ASN A 79 -7.99 5.96 24.38
N SER A 80 -8.47 6.94 25.15
CA SER A 80 -8.38 8.37 24.79
C SER A 80 -6.94 8.86 24.58
N LYS A 81 -5.98 8.34 25.35
CA LYS A 81 -4.56 8.72 25.24
C LYS A 81 -3.99 8.32 23.89
N LEU A 82 -4.19 7.06 23.47
CA LEU A 82 -3.72 6.60 22.16
C LEU A 82 -4.51 7.23 21.02
N PHE A 83 -5.82 7.44 21.17
CA PHE A 83 -6.63 8.14 20.18
C PHE A 83 -6.06 9.53 19.87
N LYS A 84 -5.80 10.35 20.91
CA LYS A 84 -5.20 11.69 20.76
C LYS A 84 -3.81 11.63 20.11
N LYS A 85 -2.99 10.64 20.50
CA LYS A 85 -1.65 10.41 19.92
C LYS A 85 -1.73 10.10 18.42
N PHE A 86 -2.62 9.20 18.01
CA PHE A 86 -2.79 8.82 16.62
C PHE A 86 -3.45 9.92 15.79
N MET A 87 -4.37 10.70 16.37
CA MET A 87 -4.92 11.87 15.70
C MET A 87 -3.85 12.91 15.37
N ILE A 88 -2.95 13.20 16.32
CA ILE A 88 -1.80 14.10 16.06
C ILE A 88 -0.93 13.56 14.91
N LYS A 89 -0.59 12.27 14.92
CA LYS A 89 0.18 11.63 13.85
C LYS A 89 -0.57 11.69 12.51
N GLY A 90 -1.87 11.44 12.51
CA GLY A 90 -2.74 11.56 11.35
C GLY A 90 -2.68 12.94 10.71
N PHE A 91 -2.79 14.00 11.51
CA PHE A 91 -2.67 15.39 11.03
C PHE A 91 -1.28 15.70 10.48
N GLN A 92 -0.22 15.09 11.02
CA GLN A 92 1.15 15.26 10.51
C GLN A 92 1.36 14.61 9.13
N VAL A 93 0.47 13.69 8.73
CA VAL A 93 0.57 12.95 7.46
C VAL A 93 -0.60 13.24 6.52
N GLY A 94 -1.37 14.29 6.82
CA GLY A 94 -2.36 14.88 5.92
C GLY A 94 -3.81 14.51 6.17
N LEU A 95 -4.13 13.76 7.23
CA LEU A 95 -5.53 13.61 7.64
C LEU A 95 -6.10 14.97 8.07
N LYS A 96 -7.35 15.22 7.72
CA LYS A 96 -8.08 16.44 8.05
C LYS A 96 -9.07 16.16 9.16
N LYS A 97 -9.44 17.19 9.93
CA LYS A 97 -10.53 17.10 10.93
C LYS A 97 -11.82 16.56 10.31
N VAL A 98 -12.13 16.97 9.07
CA VAL A 98 -13.32 16.51 8.34
C VAL A 98 -13.35 14.99 8.14
N ASP A 99 -12.19 14.32 8.10
CA ASP A 99 -12.10 12.87 7.90
C ASP A 99 -12.60 12.11 9.15
N LEU A 100 -12.38 12.66 10.34
CA LEU A 100 -12.80 12.08 11.60
C LEU A 100 -14.32 12.23 11.83
N ILE A 101 -14.89 13.36 11.42
CA ILE A 101 -16.32 13.64 11.62
C ILE A 101 -17.22 12.98 10.57
N LYS A 102 -16.67 12.61 9.41
CA LYS A 102 -17.37 11.85 8.38
C LYS A 102 -17.46 10.35 8.69
N ASP A 103 -16.62 9.86 9.60
CA ASP A 103 -16.63 8.47 10.05
C ASP A 103 -17.48 8.30 11.30
N SER A 104 -18.49 7.44 11.26
CA SER A 104 -19.48 7.40 12.35
C SER A 104 -18.90 6.84 13.66
N LEU A 105 -17.96 5.90 13.59
CA LEU A 105 -17.26 5.36 14.77
C LEU A 105 -16.38 6.43 15.40
N LEU A 106 -15.53 7.09 14.59
CA LEU A 106 -14.67 8.16 15.07
C LEU A 106 -15.49 9.35 15.57
N TYR A 107 -16.52 9.79 14.84
CA TYR A 107 -17.38 10.90 15.21
C TYR A 107 -18.09 10.66 16.55
N SER A 108 -18.68 9.48 16.75
CA SER A 108 -19.32 9.11 18.01
C SER A 108 -18.35 9.20 19.19
N TYR A 109 -17.15 8.61 19.04
CA TYR A 109 -16.13 8.66 20.07
C TYR A 109 -15.59 10.08 20.32
N PHE A 110 -15.37 10.82 19.24
CA PHE A 110 -14.87 12.18 19.23
C PHE A 110 -15.79 13.15 19.98
N ASN A 111 -17.10 13.06 19.75
CA ASN A 111 -18.11 13.83 20.47
C ASN A 111 -18.23 13.39 21.93
N LYS A 112 -18.30 12.08 22.20
CA LYS A 112 -18.36 11.53 23.56
C LYS A 112 -17.20 12.01 24.44
N LYS A 113 -16.00 12.12 23.85
CA LYS A 113 -14.79 12.58 24.55
C LYS A 113 -14.57 14.10 24.47
N LYS A 114 -15.51 14.86 23.88
CA LYS A 114 -15.47 16.33 23.74
C LYS A 114 -14.13 16.82 23.16
N LEU A 115 -13.71 16.25 22.02
CA LEU A 115 -12.36 16.47 21.47
C LEU A 115 -12.25 17.64 20.49
N ASN A 116 -13.32 18.41 20.25
CA ASN A 116 -13.36 19.52 19.28
C ASN A 116 -12.20 20.50 19.43
N ASP A 117 -12.06 21.13 20.60
CA ASP A 117 -11.05 22.17 20.82
C ASP A 117 -9.63 21.62 20.71
N PHE A 118 -9.42 20.42 21.27
CA PHE A 118 -8.14 19.74 21.18
C PHE A 118 -7.78 19.44 19.71
N ALA A 119 -8.73 18.95 18.92
CA ALA A 119 -8.51 18.63 17.52
C ALA A 119 -8.24 19.87 16.68
N GLU A 120 -8.97 20.96 16.90
CA GLU A 120 -8.77 22.24 16.19
C GLU A 120 -7.36 22.79 16.42
N VAL A 121 -6.93 22.87 17.69
CA VAL A 121 -5.59 23.34 18.06
C VAL A 121 -4.49 22.44 17.48
N LYS A 122 -4.66 21.12 17.56
CA LYS A 122 -3.66 20.18 17.04
C LYS A 122 -3.65 20.12 15.50
N TYR A 123 -4.80 20.30 14.84
CA TYR A 123 -4.87 20.32 13.39
C TYR A 123 -4.09 21.50 12.83
N ARG A 124 -4.38 22.73 13.27
CA ARG A 124 -3.66 23.94 12.82
C ARG A 124 -2.14 23.80 13.00
N LYS A 125 -1.70 23.29 14.16
CA LYS A 125 -0.27 23.10 14.45
C LYS A 125 0.40 22.07 13.55
N ASN A 126 -0.27 20.97 13.22
CA ASN A 126 0.35 19.86 12.47
C ASN A 126 0.13 19.96 10.96
N GLN A 127 -0.87 20.69 10.49
CA GLN A 127 -1.10 20.95 9.07
C GLN A 127 0.10 21.64 8.42
N PHE A 128 0.67 22.65 9.09
CA PHE A 128 1.88 23.31 8.63
C PHE A 128 3.10 22.37 8.52
N LYS A 129 3.22 21.41 9.45
CA LYS A 129 4.29 20.39 9.39
C LYS A 129 4.09 19.43 8.22
N TYR A 130 2.85 19.06 7.96
CA TYR A 130 2.49 18.23 6.82
C TYR A 130 2.84 18.94 5.50
N GLU A 131 2.40 20.19 5.32
CA GLU A 131 2.66 20.97 4.10
C GLU A 131 4.15 21.18 3.85
N LYS A 132 4.93 21.46 4.89
CA LYS A 132 6.41 21.58 4.80
C LYS A 132 7.11 20.27 4.45
N GLY A 133 6.49 19.12 4.72
CA GLY A 133 7.04 17.81 4.39
C GLY A 133 6.84 17.42 2.92
N LEU A 134 6.01 18.16 2.18
CA LEU A 134 5.74 17.89 0.78
C LEU A 134 6.80 18.50 -0.12
N ASN A 135 7.00 17.89 -1.29
CA ASN A 135 7.77 18.47 -2.39
C ASN A 135 6.79 19.09 -3.41
N PRO A 136 6.59 20.42 -3.42
CA PRO A 136 5.58 21.06 -4.28
C PRO A 136 5.82 20.83 -5.77
N PHE A 137 7.09 20.77 -6.18
CA PHE A 137 7.47 20.46 -7.56
C PHE A 137 7.03 19.05 -7.97
N LEU A 138 7.27 18.04 -7.13
CA LEU A 138 6.79 16.68 -7.40
C LEU A 138 5.26 16.59 -7.38
N VAL A 139 4.59 17.30 -6.47
CA VAL A 139 3.12 17.34 -6.43
C VAL A 139 2.55 17.86 -7.74
N ASP A 140 3.01 19.03 -8.19
CA ASP A 140 2.57 19.64 -9.44
C ASP A 140 2.91 18.77 -10.65
N THR A 141 4.15 18.30 -10.74
CA THR A 141 4.61 17.47 -11.87
C THR A 141 3.85 16.16 -11.94
N LEU A 142 3.64 15.46 -10.82
CA LEU A 142 2.89 14.20 -10.79
C LEU A 142 1.42 14.40 -11.20
N ASN A 143 0.80 15.52 -10.80
CA ASN A 143 -0.56 15.86 -11.22
C ASN A 143 -0.63 16.08 -12.75
N LYS A 144 0.36 16.77 -13.32
CA LYS A 144 0.46 16.97 -14.78
C LYS A 144 0.65 15.65 -15.52
N LEU A 145 1.61 14.82 -15.10
CA LEU A 145 1.85 13.51 -15.72
C LEU A 145 0.61 12.61 -15.66
N SER A 146 -0.05 12.54 -14.52
CA SER A 146 -1.29 11.77 -14.35
C SER A 146 -2.44 12.30 -15.20
N SER A 147 -2.52 13.62 -15.41
CA SER A 147 -3.55 14.22 -16.26
C SER A 147 -3.31 13.89 -17.74
N ILE A 148 -2.05 13.90 -18.19
CA ILE A 148 -1.67 13.52 -19.56
C ILE A 148 -1.96 12.04 -19.80
N ASP A 149 -1.53 11.17 -18.88
CA ASP A 149 -1.78 9.73 -18.93
C ASP A 149 -3.28 9.42 -19.05
N ASN A 150 -4.09 9.93 -18.11
CA ASN A 150 -5.54 9.71 -18.11
C ASN A 150 -6.21 10.24 -19.39
N ARG A 151 -5.81 11.42 -19.88
CA ARG A 151 -6.37 11.99 -21.12
C ARG A 151 -6.16 11.06 -22.30
N TYR A 152 -4.93 10.58 -22.52
CA TYR A 152 -4.62 9.74 -23.67
C TYR A 152 -5.11 8.31 -23.51
N LYS A 153 -5.10 7.76 -22.30
CA LYS A 153 -5.76 6.48 -22.00
C LYS A 153 -7.24 6.53 -22.37
N THR A 154 -7.94 7.58 -21.93
CA THR A 154 -9.36 7.77 -22.22
C THR A 154 -9.62 7.89 -23.73
N MET A 155 -8.82 8.68 -24.43
CA MET A 155 -8.94 8.88 -25.87
C MET A 155 -8.69 7.59 -26.66
N TYR A 156 -7.55 6.94 -26.46
CA TYR A 156 -7.12 5.83 -27.32
C TYR A 156 -7.69 4.49 -26.89
N LEU A 157 -7.71 4.20 -25.58
CA LEU A 157 -8.15 2.89 -25.08
C LEU A 157 -9.65 2.87 -24.77
N ASP A 158 -10.12 3.85 -23.99
CA ASP A 158 -11.50 3.80 -23.47
C ASP A 158 -12.54 4.32 -24.48
N SER A 159 -12.10 5.06 -25.52
CA SER A 159 -12.97 5.64 -26.56
C SER A 159 -12.70 5.05 -27.95
N LEU A 160 -11.56 5.35 -28.57
CA LEU A 160 -11.28 4.97 -29.97
C LEU A 160 -11.20 3.45 -30.16
N ALA A 161 -10.38 2.74 -29.39
CA ALA A 161 -10.25 1.29 -29.48
C ALA A 161 -11.54 0.51 -29.19
N ARG A 162 -12.47 1.13 -28.43
CA ARG A 162 -13.77 0.54 -28.12
C ARG A 162 -14.76 0.69 -29.27
N VAL A 163 -14.72 1.80 -30.00
CA VAL A 163 -15.68 2.10 -31.09
C VAL A 163 -15.15 1.62 -32.44
N ASP A 164 -13.88 1.88 -32.74
CA ASP A 164 -13.20 1.43 -33.95
C ASP A 164 -12.30 0.23 -33.63
N THR A 165 -12.95 -0.93 -33.57
CA THR A 165 -12.31 -2.20 -33.21
C THR A 165 -11.32 -2.70 -34.27
N LEU A 166 -11.44 -2.27 -35.53
CA LEU A 166 -10.51 -2.62 -36.61
C LEU A 166 -9.14 -1.98 -36.39
N ASN A 167 -9.11 -0.74 -35.90
CA ASN A 167 -7.89 0.00 -35.62
C ASN A 167 -7.43 -0.09 -34.15
N ARG A 168 -8.06 -0.94 -33.33
CA ARG A 168 -7.75 -1.11 -31.90
C ARG A 168 -6.25 -1.26 -31.61
N ASN A 169 -5.57 -2.16 -32.33
CA ASN A 169 -4.14 -2.40 -32.14
C ASN A 169 -3.28 -1.17 -32.46
N ILE A 170 -3.73 -0.31 -33.39
CA ILE A 170 -3.04 0.93 -33.73
C ILE A 170 -3.17 1.92 -32.56
N TYR A 171 -4.38 2.09 -32.01
CA TYR A 171 -4.61 2.97 -30.86
C TYR A 171 -3.87 2.50 -29.60
N GLU A 172 -3.85 1.19 -29.35
CA GLU A 172 -3.08 0.61 -28.25
C GLU A 172 -1.58 0.88 -28.39
N LYS A 173 -1.01 0.75 -29.60
CA LYS A 173 0.40 1.10 -29.87
C LYS A 173 0.69 2.59 -29.73
N ILE A 174 -0.22 3.46 -30.18
CA ILE A 174 -0.08 4.91 -30.00
C ILE A 174 -0.03 5.26 -28.52
N TYR A 175 -0.97 4.73 -27.73
CA TYR A 175 -0.98 4.95 -26.29
C TYR A 175 0.26 4.37 -25.60
N ASP A 176 0.69 3.16 -25.99
CA ASP A 176 1.92 2.55 -25.45
C ASP A 176 3.15 3.44 -25.66
N SER A 177 3.29 4.05 -26.84
CA SER A 177 4.36 5.01 -27.13
C SER A 177 4.29 6.24 -26.21
N ILE A 178 3.09 6.80 -26.02
CA ILE A 178 2.86 7.97 -25.15
C ILE A 178 3.22 7.64 -23.69
N VAL A 179 2.71 6.52 -23.16
CA VAL A 179 2.96 6.15 -21.75
C VAL A 179 4.42 5.74 -21.54
N SER A 180 5.07 5.13 -22.53
CA SER A 180 6.52 4.84 -22.48
C SER A 180 7.34 6.12 -22.38
N ASN A 181 7.05 7.12 -23.22
CA ASN A 181 7.71 8.43 -23.12
C ASN A 181 7.44 9.13 -21.77
N LEU A 182 6.22 9.04 -21.24
CA LEU A 182 5.90 9.59 -19.91
C LEU A 182 6.69 8.91 -18.79
N VAL A 183 6.86 7.58 -18.85
CA VAL A 183 7.59 6.85 -17.81
C VAL A 183 9.08 7.07 -17.95
N GLU A 184 9.66 6.74 -19.10
CA GLU A 184 11.11 6.69 -19.31
C GLU A 184 11.74 8.09 -19.29
N ASN A 185 11.11 9.07 -19.94
CA ASN A 185 11.69 10.42 -20.07
C ASN A 185 11.18 11.41 -19.01
N SER A 186 10.18 11.06 -18.20
CA SER A 186 9.66 11.98 -17.17
C SER A 186 9.56 11.36 -15.79
N LEU A 187 8.80 10.28 -15.60
CA LEU A 187 8.56 9.72 -14.27
C LEU A 187 9.82 9.10 -13.66
N MET A 188 10.58 8.31 -14.43
CA MET A 188 11.77 7.62 -13.93
C MET A 188 12.88 8.59 -13.49
N PRO A 189 13.24 9.63 -14.27
CA PRO A 189 14.17 10.66 -13.80
C PRO A 189 13.74 11.34 -12.49
N LEU A 190 12.43 11.51 -12.26
CA LEU A 190 11.93 12.06 -11.00
C LEU A 190 12.11 11.07 -9.84
N ILE A 191 11.85 9.78 -10.07
CA ILE A 191 12.03 8.73 -9.06
C ILE A 191 13.51 8.57 -8.68
N GLU A 192 14.41 8.61 -9.67
CA GLU A 192 15.85 8.54 -9.43
C GLU A 192 16.34 9.74 -8.60
N LYS A 193 15.88 10.94 -8.93
CA LYS A 193 16.33 12.18 -8.28
C LYS A 193 15.72 12.41 -6.90
N TYR A 194 14.44 12.10 -6.72
CA TYR A 194 13.70 12.48 -5.51
C TYR A 194 13.14 11.29 -4.72
N GLY A 195 13.19 10.07 -5.26
CA GLY A 195 12.52 8.90 -4.73
C GLY A 195 11.09 8.73 -5.27
N PHE A 196 10.47 7.59 -4.97
CA PHE A 196 9.13 7.28 -5.48
C PHE A 196 8.10 8.32 -4.99
N PRO A 197 7.34 8.98 -5.88
CA PRO A 197 6.50 10.12 -5.52
C PRO A 197 5.15 9.69 -4.89
N GLY A 198 5.20 8.81 -3.88
CA GLY A 198 4.06 8.38 -3.07
C GLY A 198 3.68 9.39 -1.99
N GLN A 199 2.77 8.97 -1.09
CA GLN A 199 2.14 9.85 -0.09
C GLN A 199 3.14 10.70 0.72
N ARG A 200 4.31 10.16 1.07
CA ARG A 200 5.28 10.87 1.91
C ARG A 200 5.85 12.12 1.25
N LEU A 201 6.02 12.11 -0.08
CA LEU A 201 6.60 13.21 -0.85
C LEU A 201 5.55 14.10 -1.49
N THR A 202 4.43 13.50 -1.93
CA THR A 202 3.39 14.18 -2.72
C THR A 202 2.08 14.36 -1.98
N GLY A 203 2.03 13.96 -0.71
CA GLY A 203 0.86 14.12 0.14
C GLY A 203 -0.20 13.05 -0.07
N VAL A 204 -1.17 13.04 0.84
CA VAL A 204 -2.32 12.12 0.79
C VAL A 204 -3.38 12.64 -0.18
N ALA A 205 -3.89 11.77 -1.03
CA ALA A 205 -5.12 12.00 -1.77
C ALA A 205 -6.22 11.06 -1.25
N LYS A 206 -7.47 11.44 -1.48
CA LYS A 206 -8.60 10.51 -1.36
C LYS A 206 -8.79 9.87 -2.73
N VAL A 207 -8.52 8.58 -2.83
CA VAL A 207 -8.67 7.80 -4.07
C VAL A 207 -9.95 6.99 -3.94
N GLY A 208 -10.84 7.05 -4.94
CA GLY A 208 -12.16 6.40 -4.94
C GLY A 208 -13.29 7.40 -5.20
N GLN A 209 -14.53 7.00 -4.99
CA GLN A 209 -15.70 7.88 -5.12
C GLN A 209 -15.71 8.89 -3.96
N ILE A 210 -15.38 10.16 -4.24
CA ILE A 210 -15.25 11.22 -3.22
C ILE A 210 -16.56 11.44 -2.42
N ASN A 211 -17.70 11.18 -3.05
CA ASN A 211 -19.03 11.30 -2.45
C ASN A 211 -19.48 10.04 -1.71
N ASP A 212 -18.78 8.91 -1.90
CA ASP A 212 -18.98 7.71 -1.11
C ASP A 212 -18.06 7.80 0.13
N PRO A 213 -18.60 7.87 1.35
CA PRO A 213 -17.77 7.98 2.55
C PRO A 213 -16.88 6.72 2.81
N TYR A 214 -17.01 5.67 2.00
CA TYR A 214 -16.46 4.34 2.28
C TYR A 214 -15.81 3.72 1.05
N ASN A 215 -16.21 4.11 -0.15
CA ASN A 215 -15.41 3.88 -1.34
C ASN A 215 -14.34 4.97 -1.51
N TYR A 216 -13.45 5.06 -0.52
CA TYR A 216 -12.19 5.77 -0.71
C TYR A 216 -11.02 5.14 0.07
N SER A 217 -9.81 5.57 -0.26
CA SER A 217 -8.60 5.26 0.49
C SER A 217 -7.75 6.51 0.65
N PHE A 218 -6.95 6.55 1.72
CA PHE A 218 -5.94 7.58 1.93
C PHE A 218 -4.63 7.12 1.29
N SER A 219 -4.41 7.52 0.04
CA SER A 219 -3.22 7.12 -0.73
C SER A 219 -2.93 8.14 -1.83
N ASN A 220 -1.79 8.01 -2.50
CA ASN A 220 -1.53 8.76 -3.72
C ASN A 220 -1.03 7.80 -4.80
N ASN A 221 -1.98 7.25 -5.55
CA ASN A 221 -1.74 6.17 -6.50
C ASN A 221 -1.46 6.67 -7.93
N LYS A 222 -1.26 7.97 -8.14
CA LYS A 222 -1.06 8.54 -9.48
C LYS A 222 0.14 7.89 -10.20
N ALA A 223 1.29 7.82 -9.51
CA ALA A 223 2.49 7.19 -10.07
C ALA A 223 2.32 5.68 -10.27
N LEU A 224 1.60 5.01 -9.36
CA LEU A 224 1.25 3.60 -9.52
C LEU A 224 0.47 3.40 -10.82
N PHE A 225 -0.62 4.14 -11.06
CA PHE A 225 -1.45 3.94 -12.24
C PHE A 225 -0.70 4.19 -13.55
N ILE A 226 0.11 5.25 -13.62
CA ILE A 226 0.98 5.48 -14.79
C ILE A 226 1.88 4.26 -15.05
N LEU A 227 2.50 3.71 -13.99
CA LEU A 227 3.36 2.53 -14.11
C LEU A 227 2.57 1.26 -14.46
N LEU A 228 1.36 1.08 -13.94
CA LEU A 228 0.51 -0.05 -14.32
C LEU A 228 0.13 0.00 -15.80
N HIS A 229 -0.19 1.19 -16.32
CA HIS A 229 -0.44 1.38 -17.75
C HIS A 229 0.82 1.07 -18.59
N TYR A 230 1.99 1.55 -18.16
CA TYR A 230 3.27 1.26 -18.81
C TYR A 230 3.59 -0.25 -18.86
N TYR A 231 3.42 -0.95 -17.74
CA TYR A 231 3.68 -2.39 -17.63
C TYR A 231 2.48 -3.26 -18.06
N SER A 232 1.43 -2.66 -18.63
CA SER A 232 0.36 -3.43 -19.31
C SER A 232 0.79 -3.94 -20.68
N ASN A 233 1.95 -3.49 -21.17
CA ASN A 233 2.66 -4.05 -22.31
C ASN A 233 4.00 -4.66 -21.86
N PRO A 234 4.60 -5.59 -22.64
CA PRO A 234 5.91 -6.13 -22.31
C PRO A 234 6.98 -5.03 -22.28
N LYS A 235 7.65 -4.86 -21.13
CA LYS A 235 8.76 -3.90 -20.91
C LYS A 235 9.96 -4.58 -20.26
N THR A 236 11.10 -3.90 -20.24
CA THR A 236 12.30 -4.35 -19.50
C THR A 236 12.06 -4.29 -17.98
N CYS A 237 12.89 -5.00 -17.23
CA CYS A 237 12.86 -5.01 -15.76
C CYS A 237 13.95 -4.12 -15.13
N GLU A 238 14.49 -3.15 -15.88
CA GLU A 238 15.63 -2.33 -15.45
C GLU A 238 15.34 -1.51 -14.18
N TYR A 239 14.10 -1.09 -13.98
CA TYR A 239 13.69 -0.27 -12.84
C TYR A 239 13.35 -1.07 -11.57
N ASN A 240 13.36 -2.40 -11.61
CA ASN A 240 12.91 -3.22 -10.47
C ASN A 240 13.78 -3.04 -9.22
N SER A 241 15.09 -2.90 -9.41
CA SER A 241 16.03 -2.62 -8.32
C SER A 241 15.78 -1.26 -7.70
N LEU A 242 15.49 -0.24 -8.53
CA LEU A 242 15.15 1.10 -8.07
C LEU A 242 13.85 1.09 -7.24
N PHE A 243 12.78 0.48 -7.75
CA PHE A 243 11.51 0.39 -7.01
C PHE A 243 11.65 -0.36 -5.70
N LYS A 244 12.36 -1.49 -5.70
CA LYS A 244 12.63 -2.26 -4.49
C LYS A 244 13.39 -1.42 -3.46
N ASN A 245 14.39 -0.64 -3.89
CA ASN A 245 15.11 0.29 -3.01
C ASN A 245 14.19 1.38 -2.45
N GLU A 246 13.25 1.90 -3.23
CA GLU A 246 12.27 2.88 -2.74
C GLU A 246 11.28 2.28 -1.71
N VAL A 247 10.99 0.98 -1.77
CA VAL A 247 10.27 0.27 -0.70
C VAL A 247 11.12 0.24 0.57
N PHE A 248 12.41 -0.12 0.47
CA PHE A 248 13.31 -0.13 1.63
C PHE A 248 13.52 1.27 2.22
N LYS A 249 13.48 2.34 1.43
CA LYS A 249 13.50 3.73 1.94
C LYS A 249 12.17 4.16 2.57
N GLY A 250 11.09 3.45 2.25
CA GLY A 250 9.73 3.75 2.68
C GLY A 250 9.02 4.84 1.87
N ASN A 251 9.60 5.24 0.74
CA ASN A 251 8.96 6.15 -0.22
C ASN A 251 7.89 5.43 -1.06
N MET A 252 8.08 4.14 -1.31
CA MET A 252 7.12 3.26 -1.97
C MET A 252 6.48 2.29 -0.98
N ARG A 253 5.16 2.14 -1.05
CA ARG A 253 4.43 1.11 -0.31
C ARG A 253 4.74 -0.29 -0.87
N PRO A 254 4.86 -1.34 -0.04
CA PRO A 254 5.12 -2.68 -0.55
C PRO A 254 4.06 -3.19 -1.54
N GLU A 255 2.79 -2.81 -1.34
CA GLU A 255 1.69 -3.18 -2.24
C GLU A 255 1.86 -2.54 -3.63
N VAL A 256 2.43 -1.34 -3.71
CA VAL A 256 2.70 -0.65 -4.99
C VAL A 256 3.76 -1.41 -5.77
N PHE A 257 4.86 -1.78 -5.13
CA PHE A 257 5.91 -2.59 -5.75
C PHE A 257 5.37 -3.94 -6.21
N ALA A 258 4.67 -4.65 -5.33
CA ALA A 258 4.07 -5.95 -5.63
C ALA A 258 3.11 -5.88 -6.83
N SER A 259 2.30 -4.82 -6.93
CA SER A 259 1.39 -4.60 -8.06
C SER A 259 2.15 -4.39 -9.38
N ILE A 260 3.24 -3.63 -9.37
CA ILE A 260 4.10 -3.43 -10.55
C ILE A 260 4.70 -4.76 -11.01
N MET A 261 5.24 -5.54 -10.07
CA MET A 261 5.83 -6.85 -10.36
C MET A 261 4.80 -7.84 -10.94
N ASP A 262 3.55 -7.78 -10.47
CA ASP A 262 2.46 -8.61 -10.99
C ASP A 262 2.10 -8.26 -12.44
N PHE A 263 2.07 -6.97 -12.80
CA PHE A 263 1.83 -6.54 -14.17
C PHE A 263 2.97 -7.00 -15.09
N GLN A 264 4.23 -6.82 -14.67
CA GLN A 264 5.38 -7.35 -15.40
C GLN A 264 5.32 -8.87 -15.56
N PHE A 265 4.90 -9.61 -14.53
CA PHE A 265 4.74 -11.07 -14.62
C PHE A 265 3.64 -11.45 -15.62
N LYS A 266 2.48 -10.78 -15.57
CA LYS A 266 1.34 -11.10 -16.44
C LYS A 266 1.60 -10.75 -17.90
N TYR A 267 2.12 -9.56 -18.17
CA TYR A 267 2.25 -9.03 -19.53
C TYR A 267 3.67 -9.15 -20.10
N GLY A 268 4.68 -9.44 -19.29
CA GLY A 268 6.09 -9.58 -19.70
C GLY A 268 6.62 -11.00 -19.77
N LYS A 269 5.76 -12.02 -19.54
CA LYS A 269 6.12 -13.43 -19.28
C LYS A 269 7.11 -14.06 -20.28
N ASP A 270 7.10 -13.59 -21.54
CA ASP A 270 7.79 -14.27 -22.64
C ASP A 270 8.82 -13.40 -23.41
N ALA A 271 9.02 -12.13 -23.04
CA ALA A 271 9.77 -11.19 -23.91
C ALA A 271 11.06 -10.62 -23.31
N TYR A 272 11.05 -10.17 -22.05
CA TYR A 272 12.16 -9.33 -21.54
C TYR A 272 12.62 -9.68 -20.11
N CYS A 273 11.73 -10.17 -19.24
CA CYS A 273 12.14 -10.57 -17.90
C CYS A 273 11.25 -11.63 -17.26
N LYS A 274 11.90 -12.53 -16.52
CA LYS A 274 11.25 -13.55 -15.67
C LYS A 274 10.82 -12.93 -14.33
N ALA A 275 9.99 -11.89 -14.38
CA ALA A 275 9.35 -11.33 -13.19
C ALA A 275 8.59 -12.43 -12.44
N LYS A 276 8.49 -12.33 -11.12
CA LYS A 276 7.81 -13.33 -10.29
C LYS A 276 6.60 -12.71 -9.59
N PRO A 277 5.45 -13.40 -9.51
CA PRO A 277 4.18 -12.81 -9.03
C PRO A 277 4.12 -12.68 -7.52
N TYR A 278 3.63 -11.58 -6.99
CA TYR A 278 3.35 -11.35 -5.58
C TYR A 278 1.89 -11.62 -5.19
N ASN A 279 1.00 -11.91 -6.15
CA ASN A 279 -0.45 -12.08 -5.92
C ASN A 279 -1.10 -10.85 -5.25
N GLN A 280 -0.61 -9.65 -5.56
CA GLN A 280 -1.20 -8.39 -5.12
C GLN A 280 -2.31 -7.92 -6.05
N TRP A 281 -2.13 -8.11 -7.36
CA TRP A 281 -3.06 -7.70 -8.40
C TRP A 281 -3.40 -8.83 -9.37
N HIS A 282 -2.41 -9.64 -9.74
CA HIS A 282 -2.58 -10.81 -10.59
C HIS A 282 -2.21 -12.07 -9.82
N LYS A 283 -3.16 -13.00 -9.68
CA LYS A 283 -2.97 -14.23 -8.91
C LYS A 283 -2.35 -15.32 -9.79
N SER A 284 -1.34 -16.01 -9.27
CA SER A 284 -0.87 -17.29 -9.82
C SER A 284 -1.94 -18.36 -9.58
N GLU A 285 -2.19 -19.19 -10.59
CA GLU A 285 -3.04 -20.38 -10.50
C GLU A 285 -2.25 -21.60 -10.02
N ASP A 286 -0.91 -21.52 -10.04
CA ASP A 286 -0.04 -22.62 -9.63
C ASP A 286 0.14 -22.65 -8.10
N SER A 287 -0.56 -23.59 -7.47
CA SER A 287 -0.46 -23.82 -6.03
C SER A 287 0.95 -24.19 -5.54
N ALA A 288 1.80 -24.75 -6.39
CA ALA A 288 3.18 -25.09 -6.04
C ALA A 288 4.02 -23.82 -5.77
N GLU A 289 3.61 -22.66 -6.29
CA GLU A 289 4.31 -21.39 -6.07
C GLU A 289 3.88 -20.67 -4.80
N PHE A 290 2.80 -21.09 -4.13
CA PHE A 290 2.15 -20.29 -3.07
C PHE A 290 3.08 -20.00 -1.89
N GLU A 291 3.88 -20.97 -1.44
CA GLU A 291 4.85 -20.76 -0.36
C GLU A 291 5.93 -19.75 -0.77
N ILE A 292 6.44 -19.86 -1.99
CA ILE A 292 7.49 -18.99 -2.53
C ILE A 292 6.95 -17.57 -2.77
N ILE A 293 5.69 -17.43 -3.19
CA ILE A 293 4.99 -16.14 -3.28
C ILE A 293 4.92 -15.49 -1.90
N ASN A 294 4.47 -16.23 -0.88
CA ASN A 294 4.35 -15.72 0.48
C ASN A 294 5.71 -15.38 1.10
N GLU A 295 6.77 -16.13 0.80
CA GLU A 295 8.13 -15.77 1.20
C GLU A 295 8.56 -14.44 0.58
N ARG A 296 8.31 -14.23 -0.72
CA ARG A 296 8.61 -12.95 -1.38
C ARG A 296 7.80 -11.79 -0.81
N ARG A 297 6.52 -11.99 -0.49
CA ARG A 297 5.66 -11.00 0.19
C ARG A 297 6.23 -10.60 1.56
N ARG A 298 6.65 -11.58 2.37
CA ARG A 298 7.28 -11.34 3.68
C ARG A 298 8.55 -10.49 3.57
N GLN A 299 9.38 -10.73 2.57
CA GLN A 299 10.64 -9.98 2.36
C GLN A 299 10.45 -8.48 2.13
N ILE A 300 9.25 -8.07 1.66
CA ILE A 300 8.88 -6.66 1.47
C ILE A 300 7.87 -6.18 2.52
N GLY A 301 7.60 -6.95 3.56
CA GLY A 301 6.75 -6.52 4.69
C GLY A 301 5.25 -6.63 4.43
N LEU A 302 4.84 -7.43 3.45
CA LEU A 302 3.43 -7.78 3.21
C LEU A 302 3.01 -9.02 4.02
N ALA A 303 1.72 -9.13 4.30
CA ALA A 303 1.09 -10.36 4.77
C ALA A 303 1.08 -11.44 3.68
N SER A 304 0.63 -12.65 4.01
CA SER A 304 0.33 -13.66 2.99
C SER A 304 -0.78 -13.16 2.05
N PHE A 305 -0.81 -13.64 0.81
CA PHE A 305 -1.89 -13.24 -0.11
C PHE A 305 -3.25 -13.81 0.32
N GLN A 306 -3.28 -14.88 1.12
CA GLN A 306 -4.49 -15.41 1.73
C GLN A 306 -5.06 -14.42 2.77
N ASP A 307 -4.22 -13.91 3.67
CA ASP A 307 -4.62 -12.90 4.67
C ASP A 307 -5.09 -11.61 3.99
N GLU A 308 -4.43 -11.20 2.89
CA GLU A 308 -4.88 -10.09 2.04
C GLU A 308 -6.30 -10.32 1.48
N GLU A 309 -6.56 -11.54 1.00
CA GLU A 309 -7.87 -11.91 0.44
C GLU A 309 -8.97 -11.92 1.50
N GLU A 310 -8.66 -12.37 2.72
CA GLU A 310 -9.60 -12.29 3.85
C GLU A 310 -9.91 -10.84 4.23
N LYS A 311 -8.91 -9.95 4.25
CA LYS A 311 -9.13 -8.51 4.46
C LYS A 311 -9.99 -7.90 3.37
N TYR A 312 -9.76 -8.28 2.12
CA TYR A 312 -10.59 -7.85 0.99
C TYR A 312 -12.04 -8.34 1.11
N LYS A 313 -12.25 -9.64 1.37
CA LYS A 313 -13.58 -10.23 1.61
C LYS A 313 -14.32 -9.55 2.76
N ARG A 314 -13.61 -9.26 3.87
CA ARG A 314 -14.16 -8.49 4.99
C ARG A 314 -14.58 -7.08 4.56
N GLY A 315 -13.76 -6.40 3.77
CA GLY A 315 -14.07 -5.08 3.19
C GLY A 315 -15.36 -5.11 2.38
N LEU A 316 -15.46 -6.03 1.41
CA LEU A 316 -16.68 -6.23 0.61
C LEU A 316 -17.91 -6.49 1.48
N ASN A 317 -17.81 -7.41 2.44
CA ASN A 317 -18.91 -7.75 3.35
C ASN A 317 -19.39 -6.55 4.18
N ILE A 318 -18.48 -5.66 4.60
CA ILE A 318 -18.85 -4.42 5.31
C ILE A 318 -19.57 -3.46 4.38
N CYS A 319 -19.13 -3.35 3.13
CA CYS A 319 -19.72 -2.46 2.14
C CYS A 319 -21.11 -2.91 1.69
N TYR A 320 -21.43 -4.21 1.73
CA TYR A 320 -22.81 -4.69 1.53
C TYR A 320 -23.75 -4.38 2.70
N LYS A 321 -23.26 -4.27 3.94
CA LYS A 321 -24.11 -4.11 5.15
C LYS A 321 -24.61 -2.68 5.39
N TYR A 322 -24.59 -1.84 4.36
CA TYR A 322 -24.51 -0.39 4.52
C TYR A 322 -25.84 0.36 4.60
N ASP A 323 -26.95 -0.29 4.29
CA ASP A 323 -28.25 0.36 4.04
C ASP A 323 -28.75 1.29 5.18
N ASN A 324 -28.18 1.24 6.39
CA ASN A 324 -28.65 1.98 7.56
C ASN A 324 -27.72 3.09 8.12
N ARG A 325 -26.63 3.49 7.44
CA ARG A 325 -25.77 4.66 7.78
C ARG A 325 -25.18 4.76 9.21
N VAL A 326 -25.35 3.76 10.07
CA VAL A 326 -24.76 3.68 11.42
C VAL A 326 -23.80 2.50 11.44
N TYR A 327 -22.48 2.77 11.54
CA TYR A 327 -21.47 1.71 11.46
C TYR A 327 -20.43 1.79 12.56
N LYS A 328 -19.99 0.62 13.02
CA LYS A 328 -18.99 0.49 14.09
C LYS A 328 -17.83 -0.42 13.69
N HIS A 329 -17.54 -0.53 12.40
CA HIS A 329 -16.46 -1.37 11.89
C HIS A 329 -15.13 -0.61 11.78
N ILE A 330 -14.03 -1.30 12.07
CA ILE A 330 -12.67 -0.82 11.79
C ILE A 330 -12.37 -1.00 10.31
N ARG A 331 -11.91 0.06 9.66
CA ARG A 331 -11.57 0.15 8.24
C ARG A 331 -10.13 -0.27 8.02
N LEU A 332 -9.94 -1.22 7.10
CA LEU A 332 -8.62 -1.72 6.71
C LEU A 332 -8.18 -1.23 5.31
N PHE A 333 -9.01 -0.42 4.63
CA PHE A 333 -8.73 0.16 3.31
C PHE A 333 -8.42 -0.84 2.19
N TYR A 334 -8.87 -2.09 2.35
CA TYR A 334 -9.00 -3.05 1.25
C TYR A 334 -10.29 -2.73 0.51
N TRP A 335 -10.15 -2.53 -0.79
CA TRP A 335 -11.06 -1.79 -1.67
C TRP A 335 -12.51 -2.24 -1.59
N CYS A 336 -13.44 -1.28 -1.62
CA CYS A 336 -14.87 -1.49 -1.82
C CYS A 336 -15.28 -0.94 -3.18
N GLY A 337 -14.87 -1.64 -4.24
CA GLY A 337 -15.32 -1.38 -5.62
C GLY A 337 -14.88 -0.06 -6.24
#